data_AF-A0A7K1EJK5-F1
#
_entry.id   AF-A0A7K1EJK5-F1
#
_cell.length_a   1.000
_cell.length_b   1.000
_cell.length_c   1.000
_cell.angle_alpha   90.00
_cell.angle_beta   90.00
_cell.angle_gamma   90.00
#
_symmetry.space_group_name_H-M   'P 1'
#
loop_
_entity.id
_entity.type
_entity.pdbx_description
1 polymer ?
#
loop_
_entity_poly.entity_id
_entity_poly.type
_entity_poly.pdbx_seq_one_letter_code
_entity_poly.pdbx_strand_id
1 'polypeptide(L)' 'MRQHHPAVYVISVAAELAGMHPQTLRIYERRGLVMPARTTGGNRRYSDADIARLRRIAELAST' A
#
# COMPACT_ATOMS: atom_id res chain seq x y z
N MET A 1 16.76 -10.54 -10.73
CA MET A 1 15.73 -9.73 -11.42
C MET A 1 14.72 -9.28 -10.37
N ARG A 2 14.56 -7.96 -10.11
CA ARG A 2 13.51 -7.48 -9.21
C ARG A 2 12.18 -7.72 -9.91
N GLN A 3 11.33 -8.59 -9.35
CA GLN A 3 9.97 -8.75 -9.85
C GLN A 3 9.27 -7.40 -9.70
N HIS A 4 8.96 -6.76 -10.82
CA HIS A 4 8.15 -5.57 -10.84
C HIS A 4 6.70 -6.03 -10.68
N HIS A 5 6.17 -5.93 -9.47
CA HIS A 5 4.74 -6.13 -9.26
C HIS A 5 4.02 -4.90 -9.81
N PRO A 6 3.18 -5.03 -10.85
CA PRO A 6 2.51 -3.88 -11.43
C PRO A 6 1.60 -3.22 -10.39
N ALA A 7 1.69 -1.90 -10.27
CA ALA A 7 0.85 -1.13 -9.37
C ALA A 7 -0.53 -0.93 -10.01
N VAL A 8 -1.50 -1.76 -9.63
CA VAL A 8 -2.83 -1.80 -10.26
C VAL A 8 -3.98 -1.51 -9.30
N TYR A 9 -3.78 -1.64 -7.99
CA TYR A 9 -4.86 -1.49 -7.01
C TYR A 9 -5.07 -0.03 -6.62
N VAL A 10 -6.33 0.42 -6.61
CA VAL A 10 -6.70 1.70 -5.99
C VAL A 10 -6.69 1.57 -4.47
N ILE A 11 -6.72 2.70 -3.75
CA ILE A 11 -6.61 2.69 -2.28
C ILE A 11 -7.71 1.89 -1.57
N SER A 12 -8.93 1.85 -2.10
CA SER A 12 -10.02 1.06 -1.52
C SER A 12 -9.73 -0.45 -1.59
N VAL A 13 -9.34 -0.93 -2.78
CA VAL A 13 -8.98 -2.35 -2.97
C VAL A 13 -7.73 -2.71 -2.16
N ALA A 14 -6.72 -1.84 -2.15
CA ALA A 14 -5.50 -2.06 -1.37
C ALA A 14 -5.80 -2.16 0.14
N ALA A 15 -6.71 -1.32 0.64
CA ALA A 15 -7.14 -1.33 2.03
C ALA A 15 -7.87 -2.62 2.40
N GLU A 16 -8.78 -3.09 1.54
CA GLU A 16 -9.47 -4.37 1.69
C GLU A 16 -8.49 -5.55 1.70
N LEU A 17 -7.59 -5.62 0.72
CA LEU A 17 -6.57 -6.67 0.65
C LEU A 17 -5.62 -6.65 1.85
N ALA A 18 -5.27 -5.47 2.37
CA ALA A 18 -4.42 -5.33 3.54
C ALA A 18 -5.15 -5.56 4.87
N GLY A 19 -6.49 -5.65 4.88
CA GLY A 19 -7.29 -5.72 6.10
C GLY A 19 -7.24 -4.43 6.93
N MET A 20 -7.18 -3.27 6.27
CA MET A 20 -6.98 -1.97 6.92
C MET A 20 -8.00 -0.93 6.45
N HIS A 21 -8.18 0.12 7.24
CA HIS A 21 -8.92 1.30 6.78
C HIS A 21 -8.07 2.12 5.79
N PRO A 22 -8.64 2.70 4.71
CA PRO A 22 -7.89 3.54 3.74
C PRO A 22 -7.10 4.69 4.37
N GLN A 23 -7.58 5.24 5.49
CA GLN A 23 -6.85 6.29 6.21
C GLN A 23 -5.53 5.79 6.81
N THR A 24 -5.46 4.53 7.24
CA THR A 24 -4.24 3.89 7.75
C THR A 24 -3.18 3.82 6.65
N LEU A 25 -3.57 3.42 5.43
CA LEU A 25 -2.68 3.42 4.27
C LEU A 25 -2.10 4.81 3.98
N ARG A 26 -2.92 5.88 4.08
CA ARG A 26 -2.45 7.26 3.91
C ARG A 26 -1.50 7.69 5.03
N ILE A 27 -1.72 7.24 6.26
CA ILE A 27 -0.81 7.51 7.38
C ILE A 27 0.54 6.86 7.12
N TYR A 28 0.56 5.59 6.71
CA TYR A 28 1.80 4.87 6.40
C TYR A 28 2.55 5.49 5.22
N GLU A 29 1.85 5.89 4.16
CA GLU A 29 2.48 6.63 3.05
C GLU A 29 3.07 7.96 3.51
N ARG A 30 2.34 8.78 4.28
CA ARG A 30 2.86 10.06 4.81
C ARG A 30 4.08 9.88 5.71
N ARG A 31 4.17 8.75 6.40
CA ARG A 31 5.32 8.37 7.24
C ARG A 31 6.46 7.73 6.43
N GLY A 32 6.34 7.61 5.11
CA GLY A 32 7.33 6.97 4.25
C GLY A 32 7.42 5.44 4.41
N LEU A 33 6.44 4.84 5.08
CA LEU A 33 6.42 3.40 5.34
C LEU A 33 5.99 2.59 4.12
N VAL A 34 5.25 3.19 3.18
CA VAL A 34 4.88 2.59 1.88
C VAL A 34 4.92 3.68 0.82
N MET A 35 5.32 3.33 -0.41
CA MET A 35 5.48 4.28 -1.52
C MET A 35 4.74 3.78 -2.76
N PRO A 36 3.40 3.86 -2.79
CA PRO A 36 2.63 3.45 -3.95
C PRO A 36 2.99 4.30 -5.18
N ALA A 37 2.89 3.70 -6.36
CA ALA A 37 2.99 4.44 -7.61
C ALA A 37 1.84 5.47 -7.72
N ARG A 38 2.02 6.49 -8.56
CA ARG A 38 0.96 7.43 -8.91
C ARG A 38 0.63 7.35 -10.39
N THR A 39 -0.64 7.44 -10.73
CA THR A 39 -1.06 7.68 -12.12
C THR A 39 -0.72 9.11 -12.53
N THR A 40 -0.79 9.39 -13.84
CA THR A 40 -0.65 10.76 -14.38
C THR A 40 -1.60 11.77 -13.72
N GLY A 41 -2.79 11.33 -13.31
CA GLY A 41 -3.76 12.15 -12.56
C GLY A 41 -3.51 12.23 -11.04
N GLY A 42 -2.37 11.74 -10.54
CA GLY A 42 -1.96 11.82 -9.13
C GLY A 42 -2.58 10.77 -8.20
N ASN A 43 -3.47 9.91 -8.71
CA ASN A 43 -4.11 8.85 -7.94
C ASN A 43 -3.13 7.73 -7.60
N ARG A 44 -3.22 7.22 -6.36
CA ARG A 44 -2.36 6.14 -5.87
C ARG A 44 -2.69 4.81 -6.55
N ARG A 45 -1.66 4.06 -6.88
CA ARG A 45 -1.73 2.67 -7.34
C ARG A 45 -0.79 1.83 -6.49
N TYR A 46 -1.36 0.80 -5.88
CA TYR A 46 -0.64 -0.15 -5.05
C TYR A 46 -0.37 -1.42 -5.85
N SER A 47 0.81 -1.98 -5.64
CA SER A 47 1.23 -3.28 -6.16
C SER A 47 1.03 -4.37 -5.10
N ASP A 48 1.14 -5.64 -5.48
CA ASP A 48 1.17 -6.75 -4.50
C ASP A 48 2.28 -6.58 -3.45
N ALA A 49 3.44 -6.04 -3.86
CA ALA A 49 4.55 -5.77 -2.96
C ALA A 49 4.18 -4.71 -1.90
N ASP A 50 3.40 -3.68 -2.28
CA ASP A 50 2.86 -2.71 -1.33
C ASP A 50 1.88 -3.37 -0.36
N ILE A 51 1.01 -4.27 -0.83
CA ILE A 51 0.06 -4.99 0.03
C ILE A 51 0.79 -5.86 1.05
N ALA A 52 1.79 -6.63 0.60
CA ALA A 52 2.61 -7.46 1.49
C ALA A 52 3.32 -6.59 2.55
N ARG A 53 3.85 -5.44 2.15
CA ARG A 53 4.49 -4.48 3.05
C ARG A 53 3.51 -3.89 4.07
N LEU A 54 2.30 -3.52 3.64
CA LEU A 54 1.24 -3.02 4.52
C LEU A 54 0.89 -4.05 5.60
N ARG A 55 0.64 -5.30 5.20
CA ARG A 55 0.37 -6.41 6.14
C ARG A 55 1.51 -6.58 7.15
N ARG A 56 2.75 -6.55 6.68
CA ARG A 56 3.92 -6.65 7.55
C ARG A 56 4.02 -5.52 8.57
N ILE A 57 3.69 -4.28 8.19
CA ILE A 57 3.67 -3.15 9.12
C ILE A 57 2.59 -3.36 10.18
N ALA A 58 1.40 -3.87 9.81
CA ALA A 58 0.34 -4.17 10.76
C ALA A 58 0.77 -5.18 11.82
N GLU A 59 1.35 -6.31 11.38
CA GLU A 59 1.83 -7.37 12.27
C GLU A 59 2.83 -6.84 13.30
N LEU A 60 3.74 -5.94 12.87
CA LEU A 60 4.75 -5.35 13.74
C LEU A 60 4.19 -4.29 14.68
N ALA A 61 3.10 -3.62 14.30
CA ALA A 61 2.45 -2.58 15.11
C ALA A 61 1.48 -3.15 16.17
N SER A 62 1.09 -4.41 16.06
CA SER A 62 0.22 -5.11 17.01
C SER A 62 0.98 -5.83 18.14
N THR A 63 2.29 -5.60 18.26
CA THR A 63 3.13 -6.06 19.38
C THR A 63 3.35 -4.91 20.34
#